data_AF-A0A8T5FU45-F1
#
_entry.id   AF-A0A8T5FU45-F1
#
_cell.length_a   1.000
_cell.length_b   1.000
_cell.length_c   1.000
_cell.angle_alpha   90.00
_cell.angle_beta   90.00
_cell.angle_gamma   90.00
#
_symmetry.space_group_name_H-M   'P 1'
#
loop_
_entity.id
_entity.type
_entity.pdbx_description
1 polymer ?
#
loop_
_entity_poly.entity_id
_entity_poly.type
_entity_poly.pdbx_seq_one_letter_code
_entity_poly.pdbx_strand_id
1 'polypeptide(L)'
;MVFIETYNKLFVNEYIIAVLLILIGYVIAKFSYKIINIFLKTIKIDDLLKKLDINISFSIYFSYFIELIIYLFFIIKAMDEISLNLAPYVFDILGIIILIVVFISILFTIKDFFPNLYASYNINKNIKIGSLIKCNGVEGYVQTIGLIETIIKSKNGDFVYIPNSYLMNSIIIKSK
;
A
#
# COMPACT_ATOMS: atom_id res chain seq x y z
N MET A 1 -20.57 1.29 55.00
CA MET A 1 -21.36 0.27 54.28
C MET A 1 -21.91 0.82 52.97
N VAL A 2 -22.69 1.90 52.98
CA VAL A 2 -23.26 2.56 51.77
C VAL A 2 -22.23 2.98 50.70
N PHE A 3 -21.04 3.44 51.10
CA PHE A 3 -19.99 3.83 50.16
C PHE A 3 -19.41 2.64 49.39
N ILE A 4 -19.24 1.49 50.06
CA ILE A 4 -18.70 0.25 49.46
C ILE A 4 -19.72 -0.35 48.48
N GLU A 5 -21.00 -0.32 48.83
CA GLU A 5 -22.07 -0.79 47.93
C GLU A 5 -22.21 0.08 46.67
N THR A 6 -22.14 1.41 46.83
CA THR A 6 -22.16 2.34 45.69
C THR A 6 -20.96 2.12 44.77
N TYR A 7 -19.77 1.95 45.34
CA TYR A 7 -18.54 1.68 44.59
C TYR A 7 -18.64 0.36 43.81
N ASN A 8 -19.03 -0.73 44.47
CA ASN A 8 -19.19 -2.03 43.81
C ASN A 8 -20.23 -2.00 42.68
N LYS A 9 -21.32 -1.25 42.85
CA LYS A 9 -22.37 -1.12 41.83
C LYS A 9 -21.87 -0.40 40.57
N LEU A 10 -21.00 0.60 40.72
CA LEU A 10 -20.39 1.31 39.59
C LEU A 10 -19.45 0.40 38.79
N PHE A 11 -18.54 -0.30 39.48
CA PHE A 11 -17.62 -1.25 38.83
C PHE A 11 -18.37 -2.36 38.09
N VAL A 12 -19.36 -2.99 38.72
CA VAL A 12 -20.15 -4.06 38.08
C VAL A 12 -20.85 -3.56 36.80
N ASN A 13 -21.31 -2.31 36.78
CA ASN A 13 -21.95 -1.73 35.61
C ASN A 13 -20.98 -1.56 34.43
N GLU A 14 -19.76 -1.09 34.68
CA GLU A 14 -18.72 -0.93 33.64
C GLU A 14 -18.36 -2.26 32.97
N TYR A 15 -18.17 -3.33 33.75
CA TYR A 15 -17.89 -4.66 33.21
C TYR A 15 -19.06 -5.22 32.38
N ILE A 16 -20.31 -5.00 32.82
CA ILE A 16 -21.49 -5.42 32.05
C ILE A 16 -21.53 -4.70 30.70
N ILE A 17 -21.31 -3.39 30.67
CA ILE A 17 -21.29 -2.60 29.44
C ILE A 17 -20.17 -3.08 28.52
N ALA A 18 -18.97 -3.32 29.04
CA ALA A 18 -17.84 -3.82 28.27
C ALA A 18 -18.14 -5.19 27.61
N VAL A 19 -18.74 -6.12 28.36
CA VAL A 19 -19.15 -7.43 27.81
C VAL A 19 -20.21 -7.26 26.74
N LEU A 20 -21.20 -6.39 26.95
CA LEU A 20 -22.23 -6.10 25.94
C LEU A 20 -21.62 -5.51 24.66
N LEU A 21 -20.66 -4.59 24.77
CA LEU A 21 -19.96 -4.02 23.61
C LEU A 21 -19.22 -5.09 22.80
N ILE A 22 -18.54 -6.03 23.46
CA ILE A 22 -17.85 -7.13 22.76
C ILE A 22 -18.86 -8.03 22.03
N LEU A 23 -19.97 -8.39 22.68
CA LEU A 23 -21.01 -9.23 22.06
C LEU A 23 -21.67 -8.54 20.87
N ILE A 24 -22.06 -7.28 21.02
CA ILE A 24 -22.64 -6.47 19.94
C ILE A 24 -21.64 -6.31 18.80
N GLY A 25 -20.38 -6.01 19.14
CA GLY A 25 -19.30 -5.86 18.17
C GLY A 25 -19.06 -7.12 17.34
N TYR A 26 -19.06 -8.29 17.98
CA TYR A 26 -18.96 -9.57 17.28
C TYR A 26 -20.10 -9.77 16.27
N VAL A 27 -21.35 -9.50 16.67
CA VAL A 27 -22.52 -9.62 15.79
C VAL A 27 -22.41 -8.65 14.60
N ILE A 28 -22.09 -7.39 14.86
CA ILE A 28 -21.94 -6.37 13.82
C ILE A 28 -20.80 -6.72 12.86
N ALA A 29 -19.66 -7.17 13.37
CA ALA A 29 -18.51 -7.58 12.55
C ALA A 29 -18.84 -8.77 11.63
N LYS A 30 -19.55 -9.78 12.15
CA LYS A 30 -20.02 -10.92 11.33
C LYS A 30 -21.03 -10.49 10.28
N PHE A 31 -21.90 -9.55 10.63
CA PHE A 31 -22.87 -9.02 9.69
C PHE A 31 -22.19 -8.21 8.58
N SER A 32 -21.20 -7.38 8.91
CA SER A 32 -20.44 -6.62 7.92
C SER A 32 -19.64 -7.53 6.99
N TYR A 33 -19.03 -8.61 7.50
CA TYR A 33 -18.38 -9.62 6.65
C TYR A 33 -19.33 -10.11 5.57
N LYS A 34 -20.56 -10.48 5.96
CA LYS A 34 -21.56 -11.03 5.04
C LYS A 34 -21.95 -10.00 3.98
N ILE A 35 -22.24 -8.76 4.38
CA ILE A 35 -22.61 -7.69 3.45
C ILE A 35 -21.49 -7.42 2.46
N ILE A 36 -20.27 -7.24 2.95
CA ILE A 36 -19.12 -6.87 2.13
C ILE A 36 -18.77 -8.01 1.16
N ASN A 37 -18.77 -9.26 1.63
CA ASN A 37 -18.49 -10.40 0.78
C ASN A 37 -19.53 -10.55 -0.33
N ILE A 38 -20.81 -10.31 -0.03
CA ILE A 38 -21.89 -10.30 -1.04
C ILE A 38 -21.64 -9.17 -2.05
N PHE A 39 -21.37 -7.96 -1.56
CA PHE A 39 -21.15 -6.80 -2.42
C PHE A 39 -19.95 -7.01 -3.37
N LEU A 40 -18.79 -7.40 -2.86
CA LEU A 40 -17.56 -7.61 -3.63
C LEU A 40 -17.70 -8.73 -4.67
N LYS A 41 -18.42 -9.81 -4.32
CA LYS A 41 -18.76 -10.89 -5.26
C LYS A 41 -19.71 -10.42 -6.36
N THR A 42 -20.68 -9.56 -6.01
CA THR A 42 -21.65 -9.02 -6.97
C THR A 42 -20.95 -8.18 -8.04
N ILE A 43 -19.95 -7.38 -7.65
CA ILE A 43 -19.13 -6.60 -8.58
C ILE A 43 -18.00 -7.41 -9.22
N LYS A 44 -17.88 -8.71 -8.91
CA LYS A 44 -16.92 -9.65 -9.50
C LYS A 44 -15.47 -9.17 -9.44
N ILE A 45 -15.05 -8.57 -8.31
CA ILE A 45 -13.66 -8.13 -8.14
C ILE A 45 -12.67 -9.29 -8.34
N ASP A 46 -12.99 -10.47 -7.83
CA ASP A 46 -12.11 -11.63 -7.96
C ASP A 46 -11.88 -12.00 -9.45
N ASP A 47 -12.89 -11.81 -10.31
CA ASP A 47 -12.75 -12.06 -11.75
C ASP A 47 -11.92 -10.96 -12.44
N LEU A 48 -11.99 -9.72 -11.98
CA LEU A 48 -11.13 -8.63 -12.45
C LEU A 48 -9.66 -8.90 -12.11
N LEU A 49 -9.39 -9.42 -10.91
CA LEU A 49 -8.04 -9.75 -10.49
C LEU A 49 -7.46 -10.94 -11.26
N LYS A 50 -8.28 -11.98 -11.54
CA LYS A 50 -7.85 -13.11 -12.38
C LYS A 50 -7.44 -12.69 -13.79
N LYS A 51 -8.10 -11.66 -14.36
CA LYS A 51 -7.72 -11.10 -15.68
C LYS A 51 -6.35 -10.42 -15.66
N LEU A 52 -5.86 -10.05 -14.47
CA LEU A 52 -4.53 -9.48 -14.25
C LEU A 52 -3.51 -10.54 -13.83
N ASP A 53 -3.81 -11.82 -14.02
CA ASP A 53 -3.02 -12.98 -13.55
C ASP A 53 -2.85 -13.03 -12.01
N ILE A 54 -3.75 -12.38 -11.27
CA ILE A 54 -3.77 -12.39 -9.80
C ILE A 54 -4.84 -13.39 -9.32
N ASN A 55 -4.41 -14.61 -9.01
CA ASN A 55 -5.28 -15.69 -8.53
C ASN A 55 -5.51 -15.63 -7.00
N ILE A 56 -6.21 -14.59 -6.53
CA ILE A 56 -6.50 -14.38 -5.10
C ILE A 56 -8.01 -14.19 -4.90
N SER A 57 -8.55 -14.74 -3.81
CA SER A 57 -9.94 -14.53 -3.39
C SER A 57 -10.09 -13.22 -2.61
N PHE A 58 -9.85 -12.09 -3.27
CA PHE A 58 -9.84 -10.77 -2.63
C PHE A 58 -11.12 -10.46 -1.85
N SER A 59 -12.28 -10.83 -2.40
CA SER A 59 -13.57 -10.64 -1.76
C SER A 59 -13.62 -11.25 -0.36
N ILE A 60 -13.02 -12.43 -0.18
CA ILE A 60 -12.98 -13.13 1.11
C ILE A 60 -11.99 -12.45 2.06
N TYR A 61 -10.75 -12.24 1.63
CA TYR A 61 -9.72 -11.65 2.49
C TYR A 61 -10.06 -10.23 2.93
N PHE A 62 -10.59 -9.42 2.02
CA PHE A 62 -11.00 -8.05 2.34
C PHE A 62 -12.20 -8.04 3.30
N SER A 63 -13.16 -8.95 3.13
CA SER A 63 -14.28 -9.05 4.07
C SER A 63 -13.82 -9.44 5.47
N TYR A 64 -12.88 -10.38 5.60
CA TYR A 64 -12.27 -10.72 6.89
C TYR A 64 -11.49 -9.56 7.50
N PHE A 65 -10.78 -8.79 6.67
CA PHE A 65 -10.04 -7.61 7.11
C PHE A 65 -10.99 -6.56 7.72
N ILE A 66 -12.13 -6.30 7.07
CA ILE A 66 -13.12 -5.37 7.61
C ILE A 66 -13.81 -5.92 8.87
N GLU A 67 -14.13 -7.22 8.90
CA GLU A 67 -14.63 -7.88 10.12
C GLU A 67 -13.69 -7.66 11.30
N LEU A 68 -12.38 -7.87 11.08
CA LEU A 68 -11.35 -7.69 12.10
C LEU A 68 -11.29 -6.25 12.61
N ILE A 69 -11.32 -5.26 11.71
CA ILE A 69 -11.29 -3.82 12.09
C ILE A 69 -12.49 -3.46 12.96
N ILE A 70 -13.69 -3.87 12.56
CA ILE A 70 -14.91 -3.57 13.30
C ILE A 70 -14.88 -4.24 14.68
N TYR A 71 -14.45 -5.50 14.74
CA TYR A 71 -14.35 -6.22 16.01
C TYR A 71 -13.32 -5.58 16.96
N LEU A 72 -12.14 -5.21 16.44
CA LEU A 72 -11.11 -4.50 17.21
C LEU A 72 -11.61 -3.15 17.74
N PHE A 73 -12.39 -2.41 16.95
CA PHE A 73 -12.99 -1.16 17.41
C PHE A 73 -13.87 -1.35 18.65
N PHE A 74 -14.73 -2.38 18.65
CA PHE A 74 -15.57 -2.69 19.81
C PHE A 74 -14.77 -3.20 21.02
N ILE A 75 -13.69 -3.95 20.79
CA ILE A 75 -12.77 -4.34 21.87
C ILE A 75 -12.14 -3.11 22.51
N ILE A 76 -11.62 -2.17 21.72
CA ILE A 76 -11.01 -0.93 22.23
C ILE A 76 -12.05 -0.14 23.03
N LYS A 77 -13.29 -0.03 22.53
CA LYS A 77 -14.38 0.63 23.26
C LYS A 77 -14.73 -0.06 24.57
N ALA A 78 -14.79 -1.38 24.59
CA ALA A 78 -15.03 -2.15 25.81
C ALA A 78 -13.91 -1.93 26.85
N MET A 79 -12.66 -1.78 26.40
CA MET A 79 -11.51 -1.51 27.26
C MET A 79 -11.53 -0.09 27.84
N ASP A 80 -12.01 0.89 27.07
CA ASP A 80 -12.18 2.27 27.57
C ASP A 80 -13.26 2.33 28.67
N GLU A 81 -14.34 1.56 28.57
CA GLU A 81 -15.42 1.54 29.57
C GLU A 81 -14.98 1.04 30.95
N ILE A 82 -14.02 0.11 31.01
CA ILE A 82 -13.45 -0.38 32.27
C ILE A 82 -12.27 0.48 32.75
N SER A 83 -12.22 1.74 32.30
CA SER A 83 -11.22 2.75 32.70
C SER A 83 -9.75 2.34 32.48
N LEU A 84 -9.48 1.39 31.56
CA LEU A 84 -8.11 1.08 31.17
C LEU A 84 -7.49 2.22 30.34
N ASN A 85 -8.32 3.05 29.70
CA ASN A 85 -7.93 4.21 28.89
C ASN A 85 -6.83 3.86 27.87
N LEU A 86 -7.00 2.72 27.20
CA LEU A 86 -6.00 2.16 26.29
C LEU A 86 -6.16 2.66 24.85
N ALA A 87 -7.30 3.25 24.49
CA ALA A 87 -7.52 3.79 23.15
C ALA A 87 -6.40 4.74 22.68
N PRO A 88 -5.94 5.74 23.46
CA PRO A 88 -4.87 6.65 23.01
C PRO A 88 -3.60 5.89 22.59
N TYR A 89 -3.15 4.92 23.40
CA TYR A 89 -1.96 4.13 23.11
C TYR A 89 -2.11 3.28 21.85
N VAL A 90 -3.29 2.70 21.62
CA VAL A 90 -3.56 1.93 20.40
C VAL A 90 -3.51 2.85 19.18
N PHE A 91 -4.12 4.03 19.24
CA PHE A 91 -4.08 5.00 18.15
C PHE A 91 -2.66 5.53 17.90
N ASP A 92 -1.86 5.77 18.94
CA ASP A 92 -0.47 6.20 18.80
C ASP A 92 0.37 5.13 18.09
N ILE A 93 0.26 3.87 18.49
CA ILE A 93 0.98 2.76 17.86
C ILE A 93 0.56 2.61 16.39
N LEU A 94 -0.74 2.65 16.10
CA LEU A 94 -1.24 2.59 14.73
C LEU A 94 -0.75 3.79 13.90
N GLY A 95 -0.74 4.99 14.48
CA GLY A 95 -0.23 6.20 13.84
C GLY A 95 1.25 6.08 13.49
N ILE A 96 2.07 5.56 14.40
CA ILE A 96 3.50 5.30 14.18
C ILE A 96 3.70 4.27 13.06
N ILE A 97 2.94 3.17 13.07
CA ILE A 97 3.03 2.13 12.02
C ILE A 97 2.70 2.73 10.66
N ILE A 98 1.61 3.51 10.56
CA ILE A 98 1.21 4.17 9.31
C ILE A 98 2.32 5.13 8.84
N LEU A 99 2.86 5.94 9.75
CA LEU A 99 3.93 6.88 9.43
C LEU A 99 5.18 6.15 8.89
N ILE A 100 5.56 5.04 9.51
CA ILE A 100 6.69 4.20 9.06
C ILE A 100 6.42 3.66 7.66
N VAL A 101 5.23 3.12 7.40
CA VAL A 101 4.87 2.56 6.07
C VAL A 101 4.90 3.63 5.00
N VAL A 102 4.33 4.82 5.28
CA VAL A 102 4.33 5.96 4.35
C VAL A 102 5.77 6.43 4.11
N PHE A 103 6.56 6.58 5.16
CA PHE A 103 7.96 7.01 5.06
C PHE A 103 8.79 6.03 4.21
N ILE A 104 8.66 4.72 4.47
CA ILE A 104 9.32 3.67 3.68
C ILE A 104 8.89 3.73 2.21
N SER A 105 7.60 3.93 1.93
CA SER A 105 7.08 4.02 0.56
C SER A 105 7.67 5.23 -0.20
N ILE A 106 7.80 6.36 0.48
CA ILE A 106 8.47 7.56 -0.06
C ILE A 106 9.94 7.27 -0.33
N LEU A 107 10.65 6.63 0.61
CA LEU A 107 12.06 6.26 0.43
C LEU A 107 12.28 5.34 -0.77
N PHE A 108 11.43 4.33 -0.96
CA PHE A 108 11.49 3.46 -2.14
C PHE A 108 11.27 4.24 -3.43
N THR A 109 10.31 5.16 -3.45
CA THR A 109 10.04 5.99 -4.63
C THR A 109 11.23 6.89 -4.96
N ILE A 110 11.81 7.54 -3.95
CA ILE A 110 12.99 8.40 -4.07
C ILE A 110 14.20 7.62 -4.59
N LYS A 111 14.39 6.38 -4.10
CA LYS A 111 15.51 5.50 -4.47
C LYS A 111 15.61 5.28 -5.97
N ASP A 112 14.48 5.17 -6.68
CA ASP A 112 14.48 4.99 -8.13
C ASP A 112 14.41 6.32 -8.88
N PHE A 113 13.71 7.32 -8.34
CA PHE A 113 13.50 8.60 -9.01
C PHE A 113 14.81 9.41 -9.19
N PHE A 114 15.57 9.64 -8.12
CA PHE A 114 16.75 10.52 -8.18
C PHE A 114 17.88 9.98 -9.06
N PRO A 115 18.27 8.68 -9.00
CA PRO A 115 19.29 8.16 -9.90
C PRO A 115 18.91 8.28 -11.38
N ASN A 116 17.63 8.09 -11.72
CA ASN A 116 17.14 8.25 -13.08
C ASN A 116 17.15 9.71 -13.53
N LEU A 117 16.76 10.65 -12.66
CA LEU A 117 16.87 12.09 -12.95
C LEU A 117 18.33 12.52 -13.18
N TYR A 118 19.24 12.10 -12.30
CA TYR A 118 20.66 12.43 -12.42
C TYR A 118 21.26 11.83 -13.70
N ALA A 119 20.90 10.58 -14.02
CA ALA A 119 21.32 9.95 -15.26
C ALA A 119 20.76 10.66 -16.50
N SER A 120 19.49 11.11 -16.48
CA SER A 120 18.89 11.93 -17.55
C SER A 120 19.73 13.17 -17.85
N TYR A 121 20.14 13.89 -16.80
CA TYR A 121 20.97 15.09 -16.92
C TYR A 121 22.31 14.79 -17.59
N ASN A 122 22.96 13.67 -17.24
CA ASN A 122 24.23 13.27 -17.85
C ASN A 122 24.08 12.74 -19.27
N ILE A 123 23.04 11.95 -19.55
CA ILE A 123 22.74 11.38 -20.86
C ILE A 123 22.44 12.50 -21.86
N ASN A 124 21.62 13.48 -21.48
CA ASN A 124 21.28 14.62 -22.34
C ASN A 124 22.51 15.45 -22.76
N LYS A 125 23.58 15.45 -21.96
CA LYS A 125 24.85 16.13 -22.33
C LYS A 125 25.66 15.34 -23.35
N ASN A 126 25.67 14.02 -23.25
CA ASN A 126 26.63 13.16 -23.98
C ASN A 126 26.01 12.45 -25.19
N ILE A 127 24.68 12.26 -25.19
CA ILE A 127 23.95 11.50 -26.20
C ILE A 127 22.88 12.40 -26.80
N LYS A 128 22.87 12.51 -28.13
CA LYS A 128 21.85 13.25 -28.88
C LYS A 128 20.75 12.32 -29.37
N ILE A 129 19.56 12.88 -29.57
CA ILE A 129 18.47 12.21 -30.29
C ILE A 129 18.98 11.80 -31.68
N GLY A 130 18.70 10.57 -32.08
CA GLY A 130 19.18 9.94 -33.31
C GLY A 130 20.52 9.21 -33.17
N SER A 131 21.18 9.23 -32.01
CA SER A 131 22.42 8.45 -31.79
C SER A 131 22.12 6.95 -31.74
N LEU A 132 23.04 6.13 -32.27
CA LEU A 132 22.98 4.68 -32.15
C LEU A 132 23.65 4.25 -30.84
N ILE A 133 22.90 3.62 -29.95
CA ILE A 133 23.39 3.16 -28.66
C ILE A 133 23.13 1.67 -28.46
N LYS A 134 23.96 1.04 -27.62
CA LYS A 134 23.78 -0.35 -27.21
C LYS A 134 23.90 -0.47 -25.69
N CYS A 135 22.84 -0.93 -25.05
CA CYS A 135 22.78 -1.11 -23.60
C CYS A 135 22.05 -2.42 -23.28
N ASN A 136 22.63 -3.25 -22.41
CA ASN A 136 22.01 -4.47 -21.89
C ASN A 136 21.35 -5.37 -22.96
N GLY A 137 22.02 -5.55 -24.10
CA GLY A 137 21.53 -6.39 -25.21
C GLY A 137 20.56 -5.71 -26.18
N VAL A 138 20.11 -4.48 -25.89
CA VAL A 138 19.28 -3.68 -26.78
C VAL A 138 20.16 -2.73 -27.59
N GLU A 139 20.03 -2.76 -28.92
CA GLU A 139 20.72 -1.85 -29.85
C GLU A 139 19.69 -1.10 -30.69
N GLY A 140 19.81 0.24 -30.75
CA GLY A 140 18.86 1.05 -31.51
C GLY A 140 19.16 2.54 -31.47
N TYR A 141 18.28 3.32 -32.11
CA TYR A 141 18.40 4.77 -32.23
C TYR A 141 17.59 5.49 -31.15
N VAL A 142 18.22 6.43 -30.45
CA VAL A 142 17.55 7.25 -29.43
C VAL A 142 16.47 8.11 -30.07
N GLN A 143 15.24 8.01 -29.58
CA GLN A 143 14.10 8.82 -30.03
C GLN A 143 13.83 9.98 -29.09
N THR A 144 13.85 9.73 -27.78
CA THR A 144 13.55 10.72 -26.76
C THR A 144 14.28 10.39 -25.48
N ILE A 145 14.86 11.40 -24.83
CA ILE A 145 15.45 11.28 -23.50
C ILE A 145 14.49 11.99 -22.53
N GLY A 146 13.73 11.22 -21.77
CA GLY A 146 12.85 11.72 -20.73
C GLY A 146 13.58 11.91 -19.40
N LEU A 147 12.83 12.36 -18.39
CA LEU A 147 13.37 12.56 -17.03
C LEU A 147 13.72 11.24 -16.34
N ILE A 148 12.88 10.22 -16.47
CA ILE A 148 13.06 8.93 -15.80
C ILE A 148 13.58 7.86 -16.76
N GLU A 149 13.12 7.90 -18.00
CA GLU A 149 13.39 6.89 -19.02
C GLU A 149 13.77 7.50 -20.37
N THR A 150 14.47 6.72 -21.17
CA THR A 150 14.82 7.04 -22.57
C THR A 150 14.18 6.01 -23.49
N ILE A 151 13.63 6.50 -24.59
CA ILE A 151 12.97 5.70 -25.62
C ILE A 151 13.96 5.43 -26.75
N ILE A 152 14.18 4.14 -27.05
CA ILE A 152 15.05 3.68 -28.11
C ILE A 152 14.22 2.93 -29.15
N LYS A 153 14.41 3.25 -30.43
CA LYS A 153 13.86 2.46 -31.53
C LYS A 153 14.86 1.37 -31.93
N SER A 154 14.53 0.11 -31.65
CA SER A 154 15.33 -1.06 -32.01
C SER A 154 15.44 -1.19 -33.54
N LYS A 155 16.46 -1.93 -34.01
CA LYS A 155 16.60 -2.29 -35.43
C LYS A 155 15.38 -3.05 -35.98
N ASN A 156 14.67 -3.77 -35.11
CA ASN A 156 13.46 -4.53 -35.47
C ASN A 156 12.21 -3.64 -35.60
N GLY A 157 12.31 -2.35 -35.26
CA GLY A 157 11.19 -1.41 -35.31
C GLY A 157 10.49 -1.16 -33.97
N ASP A 158 10.75 -1.97 -32.95
CA ASP A 158 10.14 -1.84 -31.62
C ASP A 158 10.64 -0.62 -30.84
N PHE A 159 9.76 -0.04 -30.02
CA PHE A 159 10.11 0.99 -29.05
C PHE A 159 10.41 0.36 -27.69
N VAL A 160 11.62 0.62 -27.18
CA VAL A 160 12.10 0.11 -25.89
C VAL A 160 12.27 1.27 -24.92
N TYR A 161 11.63 1.15 -23.77
CA TYR A 161 11.68 2.12 -22.67
C TYR A 161 12.72 1.65 -21.66
N ILE A 162 13.80 2.43 -21.50
CA ILE A 162 14.90 2.08 -20.60
C ILE A 162 15.05 3.15 -19.52
N PRO A 163 15.05 2.76 -18.23
CA PRO A 163 15.38 3.68 -17.15
C PRO A 163 16.74 4.34 -17.39
N ASN A 164 16.82 5.67 -17.23
CA ASN A 164 18.02 6.44 -17.52
C ASN A 164 19.24 5.96 -16.71
N SER A 165 19.03 5.57 -15.46
CA SER A 165 20.09 5.02 -14.59
C SER A 165 20.77 3.78 -15.18
N TYR A 166 20.06 2.99 -15.99
CA TYR A 166 20.62 1.79 -16.63
C TYR A 166 21.47 2.15 -17.85
N LEU A 167 21.15 3.25 -18.52
CA LEU A 167 21.90 3.75 -19.68
C LEU A 167 23.23 4.40 -19.29
N MET A 168 23.39 4.85 -18.03
CA MET A 168 24.63 5.47 -17.57
C MET A 168 25.83 4.51 -17.61
N ASN A 169 25.59 3.19 -17.59
CA ASN A 169 26.62 2.14 -17.73
C ASN A 169 26.74 1.59 -19.16
N SER A 170 26.14 2.24 -20.16
CA SER A 170 26.13 1.74 -21.55
C SER A 170 27.41 2.06 -22.32
N ILE A 171 27.77 1.18 -23.26
CA ILE A 171 28.88 1.39 -24.20
C ILE A 171 28.34 2.19 -25.38
N ILE A 172 28.78 3.44 -25.54
CA ILE A 172 28.40 4.30 -26.66
C ILE A 172 29.14 3.84 -27.93
N ILE A 173 28.40 3.39 -28.95
CA ILE A 173 28.99 2.86 -30.19
C ILE A 173 29.24 3.98 -31.22
N LYS A 174 28.37 4.99 -31.29
CA LYS A 174 28.56 6.13 -32.22
C LYS A 174 27.71 7.36 -31.82
N SER A 175 28.38 8.44 -31.39
CA SER A 175 27.80 9.79 -31.34
C SER A 175 28.27 10.52 -32.60
N LYS A 176 27.33 11.10 -33.37
CA LYS A 176 27.65 11.86 -34.59
C LYS A 176 27.54 13.36 -34.31
#